data_AF-A0A1L7VYL1-F1
#
_entry.id   AF-A0A1L7VYL1-F1
#
_cell.length_a   1.000
_cell.length_b   1.000
_cell.length_c   1.000
_cell.angle_alpha   90.00
_cell.angle_beta   90.00
_cell.angle_gamma   90.00
#
_symmetry.space_group_name_H-M   'P 1'
#
loop_
_entity.id
_entity.type
_entity.pdbx_description
1 polymer ?
#
loop_
_entity_poly.entity_id
_entity_poly.type
_entity_poly.pdbx_seq_one_letter_code
_entity_poly.pdbx_strand_id
1 'polypeptide(L)'
;MVPAFLKALLLLALGSSFGYADTFNYGDRDGNLFLDLSISEAESNRREWGLVEPWTSDYISALEENRYGDAIWARYQMFGDTSNGTFLEYPQWTVREAIEEDAIGYRLHARDNWKYAMTVYANSSKDTQSDILDLMFDVNRRSYYRLFRDQYRLHKRFQQSEHVLPNCDCWKTAQDEVDSVLELK
;
A
#
# COMPACT_ATOMS: atom_id res chain seq x y z
N MET A 1 22.96 -8.63 18.78
CA MET A 1 22.65 -7.19 18.58
C MET A 1 23.53 -6.69 17.45
N VAL A 2 22.99 -6.70 16.23
CA VAL A 2 23.63 -6.15 15.03
C VAL A 2 22.70 -5.04 14.56
N PRO A 3 23.20 -3.83 14.26
CA PRO A 3 22.34 -2.66 14.16
C PRO A 3 21.74 -2.51 12.76
N ALA A 4 20.48 -2.07 12.72
CA ALA A 4 19.65 -1.85 11.54
C ALA A 4 20.06 -0.62 10.69
N PHE A 5 21.36 -0.49 10.41
CA PHE A 5 21.91 0.57 9.55
C PHE A 5 22.27 -0.01 8.18
N LEU A 6 21.27 -0.33 7.33
CA LEU A 6 21.46 -0.50 5.88
C LEU A 6 20.13 -0.66 5.12
N LYS A 7 19.17 0.27 5.31
CA LYS A 7 18.02 0.42 4.38
C LYS A 7 17.77 1.84 3.86
N ALA A 8 18.55 2.83 4.31
CA ALA A 8 18.40 4.21 3.88
C ALA A 8 19.72 4.77 3.33
N LEU A 9 20.08 4.36 2.10
CA LEU A 9 20.79 5.24 1.19
C LEU A 9 20.61 4.74 -0.24
N LEU A 10 20.38 5.68 -1.16
CA LEU A 10 20.07 5.57 -2.59
C LEU A 10 18.60 5.32 -2.91
N LEU A 11 17.91 6.40 -3.31
CA LEU A 11 17.53 6.60 -4.71
C LEU A 11 16.99 8.03 -4.94
N LEU A 12 17.93 8.95 -5.15
CA LEU A 12 17.70 10.11 -6.00
C LEU A 12 18.04 9.71 -7.43
N ALA A 13 17.07 9.11 -8.14
CA ALA A 13 17.09 9.03 -9.59
C ALA A 13 15.67 8.70 -10.09
N LEU A 14 15.18 9.57 -10.98
CA LEU A 14 13.97 9.42 -11.76
C LEU A 14 13.81 8.00 -12.33
N GLY A 15 12.60 7.45 -12.24
CA GLY A 15 12.22 6.23 -12.95
C GLY A 15 12.81 4.96 -12.33
N SER A 16 12.24 4.50 -11.24
CA SER A 16 12.36 3.11 -10.82
C SER A 16 11.09 2.74 -10.09
N SER A 17 10.23 1.99 -10.76
CA SER A 17 9.24 1.14 -10.11
C SER A 17 9.95 0.34 -9.03
N PHE A 18 9.81 0.75 -7.77
CA PHE A 18 10.21 -0.06 -6.63
C PHE A 18 9.21 -1.20 -6.49
N GLY A 19 9.32 -2.18 -7.37
CA GLY A 19 8.94 -3.53 -7.03
C GLY A 19 9.96 -4.02 -6.01
N TYR A 20 9.68 -3.82 -4.73
CA TYR A 20 10.27 -4.66 -3.70
C TYR A 20 9.63 -6.04 -3.89
N ALA A 21 10.25 -6.87 -4.73
CA ALA A 21 9.89 -8.26 -4.85
C ALA A 21 10.39 -8.98 -3.60
N ASP A 22 9.66 -8.84 -2.50
CA ASP A 22 9.71 -9.85 -1.46
C ASP A 22 9.27 -11.16 -2.10
N THR A 23 10.17 -12.13 -2.12
CA THR A 23 9.86 -13.49 -2.55
C THR A 23 9.09 -14.20 -1.44
N PHE A 24 7.87 -13.74 -1.17
CA PHE A 24 6.87 -14.59 -0.54
C PHE A 24 6.50 -15.68 -1.53
N ASN A 25 6.47 -16.92 -1.06
CA ASN A 25 6.01 -18.04 -1.87
C ASN A 25 4.50 -17.87 -2.02
N TYR A 26 4.06 -17.20 -3.10
CA TYR A 26 2.66 -16.98 -3.45
C TYR A 26 1.98 -18.32 -3.75
N GLY A 27 1.71 -19.07 -2.69
CA GLY A 27 1.07 -20.36 -2.70
C GLY A 27 -0.44 -20.21 -2.73
N ASP A 28 -1.01 -20.42 -3.92
CA ASP A 28 -2.27 -21.15 -4.11
C ASP A 28 -3.56 -20.52 -3.57
N ARG A 29 -3.75 -19.20 -3.73
CA ARG A 29 -5.10 -18.63 -3.90
C ARG A 29 -5.08 -17.45 -4.86
N ASP A 30 -5.71 -17.64 -6.00
CA ASP A 30 -6.13 -16.54 -6.85
C ASP A 30 -7.01 -15.62 -5.98
N GLY A 31 -6.55 -14.40 -5.65
CA GLY A 31 -7.21 -13.45 -4.72
C GLY A 31 -6.27 -12.55 -3.90
N ASN A 32 -4.96 -12.79 -3.98
CA ASN A 32 -3.92 -12.31 -3.06
C ASN A 32 -3.46 -10.84 -3.18
N LEU A 33 -4.14 -9.99 -3.94
CA LEU A 33 -3.73 -8.59 -4.02
C LEU A 33 -4.08 -7.92 -2.68
N PHE A 34 -3.12 -7.46 -1.86
CA PHE A 34 -3.30 -7.00 -0.46
C PHE A 34 -3.39 -8.09 0.62
N LEU A 35 -3.93 -9.27 0.32
CA LEU A 35 -4.09 -10.39 1.26
C LEU A 35 -3.16 -11.55 0.91
N ASP A 36 -1.87 -11.25 0.86
CA ASP A 36 -0.78 -12.13 0.41
C ASP A 36 -0.34 -13.19 1.44
N LEU A 37 -0.84 -13.10 2.67
CA LEU A 37 -0.50 -13.99 3.77
C LEU A 37 -1.66 -14.93 4.09
N SER A 38 -1.42 -16.24 4.02
CA SER A 38 -2.43 -17.22 4.44
C SER A 38 -2.63 -17.21 5.97
N ILE A 39 -3.79 -17.69 6.42
CA ILE A 39 -4.07 -17.91 7.85
C ILE A 39 -2.97 -18.78 8.48
N SER A 40 -2.61 -19.89 7.82
CA SER A 40 -1.58 -20.80 8.32
C SER A 40 -0.22 -20.12 8.49
N GLU A 41 0.17 -19.25 7.55
CA GLU A 41 1.44 -18.50 7.65
C GLU A 41 1.38 -17.45 8.76
N ALA A 42 0.26 -16.72 8.87
CA ALA A 42 0.06 -15.72 9.92
C ALA A 42 0.05 -16.37 11.32
N GLU A 43 -0.41 -17.61 11.44
CA GLU A 43 -0.35 -18.40 12.68
C GLU A 43 1.05 -18.95 12.95
N SER A 44 1.66 -19.63 11.99
CA SER A 44 2.94 -20.34 12.19
C SER A 44 4.10 -19.39 12.38
N ASN A 45 4.11 -18.27 11.64
CA ASN A 45 5.25 -17.37 11.55
C ASN A 45 5.08 -16.13 12.44
N ARG A 46 4.01 -16.06 13.26
CA ARG A 46 3.68 -14.91 14.12
C ARG A 46 4.88 -14.37 14.89
N ARG A 47 5.66 -15.26 15.52
CA ARG A 47 6.84 -14.86 16.31
C ARG A 47 8.04 -14.53 15.46
N GLU A 48 8.26 -15.29 14.39
CA GLU A 48 9.42 -15.14 13.51
C GLU A 48 9.37 -13.79 12.76
N TRP A 49 8.19 -13.41 12.30
CA TRP A 49 7.96 -12.16 11.58
C TRP A 49 7.61 -10.99 12.50
N GLY A 50 7.55 -11.22 13.81
CA GLY A 50 7.23 -10.17 14.79
C GLY A 50 5.82 -9.59 14.64
N LEU A 51 4.85 -10.40 14.18
CA LEU A 51 3.49 -9.93 13.99
C LEU A 51 2.84 -9.57 15.34
N VAL A 52 2.18 -8.41 15.39
CA VAL A 52 1.69 -7.79 16.61
C VAL A 52 0.18 -7.99 16.82
N GLU A 53 -0.25 -8.01 18.09
CA GLU A 53 -1.66 -8.06 18.50
C GLU A 53 -2.23 -6.65 18.73
N PRO A 54 -3.56 -6.44 18.56
CA PRO A 54 -4.58 -7.42 18.18
C PRO A 54 -4.66 -7.70 16.67
N TRP A 55 -3.91 -6.95 15.86
CA TRP A 55 -4.04 -6.96 14.40
C TRP A 55 -3.83 -8.33 13.77
N THR A 56 -2.95 -9.16 14.30
CA THR A 56 -2.75 -10.52 13.76
C THR A 56 -4.00 -11.40 13.98
N SER A 57 -4.60 -11.35 15.17
CA SER A 57 -5.82 -12.09 15.47
C SER A 57 -7.03 -11.54 14.70
N ASP A 58 -7.11 -10.21 14.54
CA ASP A 58 -8.15 -9.55 13.75
C ASP A 58 -8.04 -9.91 12.27
N TYR A 59 -6.82 -9.98 11.71
CA TYR A 59 -6.56 -10.40 10.34
C TYR A 59 -7.10 -11.80 10.07
N ILE A 60 -6.74 -12.77 10.92
CA ILE A 60 -7.16 -14.17 10.77
C ILE A 60 -8.68 -14.27 10.87
N SER A 61 -9.28 -13.67 11.91
CA SER A 61 -10.73 -13.72 12.12
C SER A 61 -11.50 -13.08 10.97
N ALA A 62 -11.00 -11.94 10.44
CA ALA A 62 -11.61 -11.27 9.31
C ALA A 62 -11.54 -12.11 8.02
N LEU A 63 -10.43 -12.84 7.79
CA LEU A 63 -10.32 -13.77 6.66
C LEU A 63 -11.30 -14.94 6.78
N GLU A 64 -11.42 -15.55 7.96
CA GLU A 64 -12.37 -16.66 8.20
C GLU A 64 -13.82 -16.24 7.97
N GLU A 65 -14.16 -15.00 8.32
CA GLU A 65 -15.49 -14.42 8.17
C GLU A 65 -15.74 -13.75 6.81
N ASN A 66 -14.77 -13.79 5.90
CA ASN A 66 -14.77 -13.10 4.61
C ASN A 66 -15.05 -11.59 4.72
N ARG A 67 -14.56 -10.93 5.78
CA ARG A 67 -14.57 -9.47 5.96
C ARG A 67 -13.28 -8.88 5.39
N TYR A 68 -13.20 -8.75 4.06
CA TYR A 68 -11.96 -8.42 3.38
C TYR A 68 -11.46 -6.99 3.64
N GLY A 69 -12.34 -6.02 3.86
CA GLY A 69 -11.94 -4.66 4.24
C GLY A 69 -11.25 -4.65 5.60
N ASP A 70 -11.82 -5.40 6.56
CA ASP A 70 -11.22 -5.55 7.90
C ASP A 70 -9.90 -6.33 7.86
N ALA A 71 -9.79 -7.36 7.00
CA ALA A 71 -8.55 -8.10 6.80
C ALA A 71 -7.44 -7.22 6.22
N ILE A 72 -7.73 -6.42 5.19
CA ILE A 72 -6.74 -5.51 4.58
C ILE A 72 -6.27 -4.48 5.62
N TRP A 73 -7.19 -3.90 6.39
CA TRP A 73 -6.85 -2.97 7.48
C TRP A 73 -5.89 -3.58 8.51
N ALA A 74 -6.20 -4.79 8.96
CA ALA A 74 -5.38 -5.49 9.95
C ALA A 74 -4.01 -5.85 9.38
N ARG A 75 -3.95 -6.26 8.11
CA ARG A 75 -2.72 -6.63 7.39
C ARG A 75 -1.69 -5.50 7.30
N TYR A 76 -2.12 -4.25 7.17
CA TYR A 76 -1.21 -3.10 7.16
C TYR A 76 -0.66 -2.74 8.54
N GLN A 77 -1.32 -3.20 9.61
CA GLN A 77 -0.94 -2.84 10.97
C GLN A 77 -0.22 -3.97 11.72
N MET A 78 -0.43 -5.22 11.30
CA MET A 78 0.09 -6.39 12.01
C MET A 78 1.61 -6.52 12.02
N PHE A 79 2.36 -5.74 11.23
CA PHE A 79 3.82 -5.71 11.29
C PHE A 79 4.37 -4.76 12.38
N GLY A 80 3.51 -3.99 13.05
CA GLY A 80 3.91 -3.13 14.17
C GLY A 80 4.53 -1.79 13.76
N ASP A 81 4.60 -1.50 12.46
CA ASP A 81 5.14 -0.24 11.92
C ASP A 81 4.15 0.93 12.01
N THR A 82 2.98 0.70 12.63
CA THR A 82 1.90 1.67 12.73
C THR A 82 1.47 1.90 14.17
N SER A 83 1.00 3.12 14.46
CA SER A 83 0.35 3.48 15.71
C SER A 83 -0.84 4.37 15.41
N ASN A 84 -2.02 4.03 15.96
CA ASN A 84 -3.29 4.71 15.71
C ASN A 84 -3.58 4.87 14.20
N GLY A 85 -3.34 3.83 13.39
CA GLY A 85 -3.59 3.84 11.96
C GLY A 85 -2.65 4.75 11.14
N THR A 86 -1.48 5.12 11.68
CA THR A 86 -0.46 5.93 11.01
C THR A 86 0.90 5.26 11.11
N PHE A 87 1.67 5.25 10.02
CA PHE A 87 3.03 4.73 10.01
C PHE A 87 3.96 5.56 10.91
N LEU A 88 4.83 4.87 11.65
CA LEU A 88 5.77 5.48 12.59
C LEU A 88 6.94 6.18 11.88
N GLU A 89 7.34 5.63 10.73
CA GLU A 89 8.41 6.17 9.91
C GLU A 89 7.95 7.31 9.00
N TYR A 90 8.90 8.08 8.51
CA TYR A 90 8.62 9.14 7.55
C TYR A 90 8.52 8.56 6.12
N PRO A 91 7.54 8.96 5.29
CA PRO A 91 6.42 9.87 5.59
C PRO A 91 5.39 9.19 6.50
N GLN A 92 4.92 9.91 7.52
CA GLN A 92 3.91 9.44 8.47
C GLN A 92 2.53 9.38 7.81
N TRP A 93 2.39 8.57 6.78
CA TRP A 93 1.13 8.33 6.10
C TRP A 93 0.19 7.55 7.00
N THR A 94 -1.09 7.82 6.83
CA THR A 94 -2.12 6.97 7.37
C THR A 94 -2.13 5.63 6.63
N VAL A 95 -2.58 4.57 7.29
CA VAL A 95 -2.77 3.25 6.67
C VAL A 95 -3.66 3.33 5.43
N ARG A 96 -4.66 4.23 5.43
CA ARG A 96 -5.55 4.45 4.28
C ARG A 96 -4.83 5.06 3.08
N GLU A 97 -3.93 6.03 3.32
CA GLU A 97 -3.12 6.62 2.25
C GLU A 97 -2.18 5.58 1.63
N ALA A 98 -1.57 4.72 2.45
CA ALA A 98 -0.74 3.62 1.96
C ALA A 98 -1.55 2.60 1.14
N ILE A 99 -2.74 2.21 1.62
CA ILE A 99 -3.64 1.32 0.86
C ILE A 99 -4.06 1.98 -0.47
N GLU A 100 -4.36 3.28 -0.48
CA GLU A 100 -4.74 3.99 -1.70
C GLU A 100 -3.61 4.01 -2.73
N GLU A 101 -2.38 4.28 -2.29
CA GLU A 101 -1.21 4.24 -3.15
C GLU A 101 -0.99 2.86 -3.76
N ASP A 102 -1.04 1.81 -2.94
CA ASP A 102 -0.89 0.44 -3.42
C ASP A 102 -2.04 0.09 -4.37
N ALA A 103 -3.25 0.56 -4.11
CA ALA A 103 -4.42 0.31 -4.97
C ALA A 103 -4.26 0.97 -6.34
N ILE A 104 -3.77 2.20 -6.38
CA ILE A 104 -3.35 2.88 -7.59
C ILE A 104 -2.27 2.08 -8.33
N GLY A 105 -1.22 1.67 -7.62
CA GLY A 105 -0.10 0.91 -8.19
C GLY A 105 -0.56 -0.40 -8.83
N TYR A 106 -1.33 -1.20 -8.10
CA TYR A 106 -1.85 -2.48 -8.60
C TYR A 106 -2.83 -2.30 -9.76
N ARG A 107 -3.71 -1.30 -9.72
CA ARG A 107 -4.62 -1.03 -10.84
C ARG A 107 -3.86 -0.68 -12.12
N LEU A 108 -2.73 0.01 -12.00
CA LEU A 108 -1.90 0.39 -13.14
C LEU A 108 -1.06 -0.76 -13.68
N HIS A 109 -0.39 -1.49 -12.77
CA HIS A 109 0.71 -2.39 -13.11
C HIS A 109 0.36 -3.88 -12.98
N ALA A 110 -0.69 -4.24 -12.24
CA ALA A 110 -1.11 -5.62 -11.97
C ALA A 110 -2.59 -5.84 -12.32
N ARG A 111 -3.02 -5.36 -13.49
CA ARG A 111 -4.45 -5.25 -13.90
C ARG A 111 -5.27 -6.52 -13.77
N ASP A 112 -4.75 -7.64 -14.23
CA ASP A 112 -5.51 -8.89 -14.23
C ASP A 112 -5.67 -9.40 -12.79
N ASN A 113 -4.61 -9.32 -11.99
CA ASN A 113 -4.65 -9.59 -10.55
C ASN A 113 -5.59 -8.63 -9.82
N TRP A 114 -5.59 -7.34 -10.18
CA TRP A 114 -6.50 -6.34 -9.65
C TRP A 114 -7.96 -6.66 -9.95
N LYS A 115 -8.30 -6.92 -11.23
CA LYS A 115 -9.67 -7.28 -11.63
C LYS A 115 -10.15 -8.54 -10.90
N TYR A 116 -9.26 -9.52 -10.80
CA TYR A 116 -9.55 -10.75 -10.07
C TYR A 116 -9.81 -10.46 -8.58
N ALA A 117 -8.90 -9.75 -7.90
CA ALA A 117 -9.04 -9.42 -6.48
C ALA A 117 -10.30 -8.60 -6.19
N MET A 118 -10.63 -7.63 -7.04
CA MET A 118 -11.89 -6.87 -6.94
C MET A 118 -13.12 -7.75 -7.07
N THR A 119 -13.08 -8.81 -7.88
CA THR A 119 -14.18 -9.79 -7.99
C THR A 119 -14.34 -10.59 -6.69
N VAL A 120 -13.23 -10.93 -6.03
CA VAL A 120 -13.27 -11.58 -4.70
C VAL A 120 -13.84 -10.62 -3.66
N TYR A 121 -13.31 -9.38 -3.60
CA TYR A 121 -13.69 -8.41 -2.57
C TYR A 121 -15.11 -7.86 -2.72
N ALA A 122 -15.69 -7.91 -3.91
CA ALA A 122 -17.10 -7.61 -4.11
C ALA A 122 -18.04 -8.56 -3.34
N ASN A 123 -17.55 -9.74 -2.96
CA ASN A 123 -18.30 -10.72 -2.15
C ASN A 123 -17.97 -10.60 -0.65
N SER A 124 -17.34 -9.51 -0.21
CA SER A 124 -17.06 -9.29 1.21
C SER A 124 -18.35 -9.34 2.03
N SER A 125 -18.25 -9.93 3.23
CA SER A 125 -19.31 -9.88 4.22
C SER A 125 -19.36 -8.49 4.87
N LYS A 126 -20.09 -8.33 5.97
CA LYS A 126 -20.27 -7.00 6.58
C LYS A 126 -18.98 -6.54 7.26
N ASP A 127 -18.21 -5.69 6.57
CA ASP A 127 -17.01 -5.06 7.10
C ASP A 127 -17.32 -3.90 8.07
N THR A 128 -16.44 -3.72 9.06
CA THR A 128 -16.36 -2.47 9.82
C THR A 128 -15.61 -1.40 9.03
N GLN A 129 -14.58 -1.81 8.29
CA GLN A 129 -13.75 -1.00 7.40
C GLN A 129 -14.25 -1.07 5.93
N SER A 130 -15.56 -0.96 5.71
CA SER A 130 -16.13 -1.00 4.35
C SER A 130 -15.61 0.12 3.45
N ASP A 131 -15.23 1.25 4.05
CA ASP A 131 -14.67 2.41 3.37
C ASP A 131 -13.30 2.13 2.71
N ILE A 132 -12.58 1.10 3.15
CA ILE A 132 -11.35 0.63 2.47
C ILE A 132 -11.70 0.03 1.13
N LEU A 133 -12.73 -0.83 1.09
CA LEU A 133 -13.17 -1.44 -0.17
C LEU A 133 -13.72 -0.36 -1.10
N ASP A 134 -14.55 0.56 -0.60
CA ASP A 134 -15.04 1.70 -1.38
C ASP A 134 -13.88 2.49 -2.01
N LEU A 135 -12.87 2.83 -1.21
CA LEU A 135 -11.66 3.52 -1.67
C LEU A 135 -10.94 2.76 -2.79
N MET A 136 -10.81 1.44 -2.68
CA MET A 136 -10.16 0.60 -3.69
C MET A 136 -10.98 0.55 -4.98
N PHE A 137 -12.29 0.31 -4.89
CA PHE A 137 -13.17 0.26 -6.07
C PHE A 137 -13.23 1.62 -6.81
N ASP A 138 -13.13 2.72 -6.07
CA ASP A 138 -13.19 4.08 -6.59
C ASP A 138 -11.87 4.62 -7.15
N VAL A 139 -10.74 3.90 -7.02
CA VAL A 139 -9.45 4.34 -7.55
C VAL A 139 -9.57 4.73 -9.01
N ASN A 140 -9.23 5.97 -9.35
CA ASN A 140 -9.36 6.48 -10.70
C ASN A 140 -8.27 7.50 -11.02
N ARG A 141 -8.37 8.15 -12.19
CA ARG A 141 -7.42 9.19 -12.63
C ARG A 141 -7.23 10.31 -11.62
N ARG A 142 -8.30 10.70 -10.93
CA ARG A 142 -8.27 11.76 -9.90
C ARG A 142 -7.51 11.30 -8.65
N SER A 143 -7.71 10.05 -8.24
CA SER A 143 -6.96 9.43 -7.15
C SER A 143 -5.46 9.44 -7.48
N TYR A 144 -5.11 8.99 -8.68
CA TYR A 144 -3.73 8.99 -9.18
C TYR A 144 -3.11 10.40 -9.20
N TYR A 145 -3.83 11.36 -9.76
CA TYR A 145 -3.40 12.76 -9.80
C TYR A 145 -3.16 13.34 -8.40
N ARG A 146 -4.08 13.08 -7.46
CA ARG A 146 -3.95 13.54 -6.07
C ARG A 146 -2.69 12.98 -5.43
N LEU A 147 -2.50 11.65 -5.53
CA LEU A 147 -1.34 10.97 -4.95
C LEU A 147 -0.03 11.53 -5.51
N PHE A 148 0.11 11.60 -6.83
CA PHE A 148 1.33 12.09 -7.49
C PHE A 148 1.66 13.53 -7.10
N ARG A 149 0.65 14.40 -7.09
CA ARG A 149 0.81 15.78 -6.64
C ARG A 149 1.31 15.85 -5.20
N ASP A 150 0.77 15.02 -4.31
CA ASP A 150 1.12 15.04 -2.90
C ASP A 150 2.51 14.44 -2.65
N GLN A 151 2.91 13.39 -3.40
CA GLN A 151 4.30 12.90 -3.45
C GLN A 151 5.29 13.98 -3.91
N TYR A 152 5.02 14.70 -5.00
CA TYR A 152 5.89 15.79 -5.46
C TYR A 152 6.01 16.91 -4.43
N ARG A 153 4.93 17.22 -3.69
CA ARG A 153 4.95 18.20 -2.60
C ARG A 153 5.82 17.73 -1.43
N LEU A 154 5.74 16.46 -1.06
CA LEU A 154 6.61 15.87 -0.03
C LEU A 154 8.07 15.94 -0.47
N HIS A 155 8.36 15.50 -1.71
CA HIS A 155 9.70 15.58 -2.29
C HIS A 155 10.29 17.01 -2.25
N LYS A 156 9.49 18.01 -2.64
CA LYS A 156 9.88 19.43 -2.56
C LYS A 156 10.22 19.86 -1.13
N ARG A 157 9.46 19.42 -0.12
CA ARG A 157 9.74 19.74 1.30
C ARG A 157 11.05 19.12 1.78
N PHE A 158 11.34 17.87 1.43
CA PHE A 158 12.65 17.26 1.74
C PHE A 158 13.79 18.01 1.10
N GLN A 159 13.67 18.32 -0.19
CA GLN A 159 14.77 18.93 -0.92
C GLN A 159 15.02 20.39 -0.54
N GLN A 160 13.99 21.13 -0.12
CA GLN A 160 14.17 22.46 0.48
C GLN A 160 15.00 22.40 1.77
N SER A 161 14.98 21.29 2.51
CA SER A 161 15.87 21.08 3.66
C SER A 161 17.32 20.77 3.26
N GLU A 162 17.56 20.27 2.04
CA GLU A 162 18.89 19.84 1.55
C GLU A 162 19.53 20.78 0.51
N HIS A 163 18.85 21.85 0.06
CA HIS A 163 19.37 22.89 -0.85
C HIS A 163 19.86 22.41 -2.23
N VAL A 164 19.31 21.30 -2.73
CA VAL A 164 19.68 20.75 -4.04
C VAL A 164 18.41 20.39 -4.80
N LEU A 165 17.96 21.26 -5.72
CA LEU A 165 17.30 20.97 -7.01
C LEU A 165 16.49 22.19 -7.55
N PRO A 166 16.19 22.23 -8.87
CA PRO A 166 15.43 23.30 -9.50
C PRO A 166 13.99 23.40 -8.98
N ASN A 167 13.41 24.59 -9.09
CA ASN A 167 12.00 24.83 -8.80
C ASN A 167 11.11 23.98 -9.73
N CYS A 168 10.53 22.89 -9.21
CA CYS A 168 9.53 22.11 -9.94
C CYS A 168 8.13 22.73 -9.80
N ASP A 169 7.40 22.78 -10.91
CA ASP A 169 5.94 22.99 -10.90
C ASP A 169 5.28 21.62 -10.67
N CYS A 170 5.14 21.23 -9.39
CA CYS A 170 4.59 19.94 -8.99
C CYS A 170 3.22 19.66 -9.61
N TRP A 171 2.42 20.71 -9.87
CA TRP A 171 1.08 20.56 -10.42
C TRP A 171 1.14 20.13 -11.88
N LYS A 172 1.97 20.83 -12.68
CA LYS A 172 2.17 20.50 -14.08
C LYS A 172 2.83 19.14 -14.26
N THR A 173 3.87 18.83 -13.48
CA THR A 173 4.54 17.53 -13.56
C THR A 173 3.58 16.38 -13.23
N ALA A 174 2.79 16.50 -12.17
CA ALA A 174 1.77 15.50 -11.84
C ALA A 174 0.71 15.35 -12.95
N GLN A 175 0.30 16.47 -13.57
CA GLN A 175 -0.69 16.46 -14.65
C GLN A 175 -0.14 15.76 -15.89
N ASP A 176 1.06 16.11 -16.33
CA ASP A 176 1.71 15.54 -17.51
C ASP A 176 1.92 14.03 -17.34
N GLU A 177 2.32 13.57 -16.15
CA GLU A 177 2.47 12.14 -15.82
C GLU A 177 1.12 11.41 -15.91
N VAL A 178 0.09 11.93 -15.24
CA VAL A 178 -1.25 11.33 -15.25
C VAL A 178 -1.85 11.30 -16.66
N ASP A 179 -1.64 12.33 -17.46
CA ASP A 179 -2.13 12.43 -18.83
C ASP A 179 -1.41 11.47 -19.79
N SER A 180 -0.20 11.04 -19.44
CA SER A 180 0.56 10.02 -20.18
C SER A 180 0.03 8.60 -19.95
N VAL A 181 -0.62 8.35 -18.81
CA VAL A 181 -1.21 7.04 -18.48
C VAL A 181 -2.56 6.89 -19.20
N LEU A 182 -2.52 6.21 -20.36
CA LEU A 182 -3.70 5.96 -21.20
C LEU A 182 -4.83 5.24 -20.46
N GLU A 183 -4.47 4.47 -19.45
CA GLU A 183 -5.35 3.52 -18.80
C GLU A 183 -6.22 4.10 -17.68
N LEU A 184 -5.97 5.36 -17.38
CA LEU A 184 -6.81 6.16 -16.49
C LEU A 184 -7.65 7.17 -17.29
N LYS A 185 -7.58 7.19 -18.63
CA LYS A 185 -8.41 8.04 -19.48
C LYS A 185 -9.82 7.47 -19.64
#